data_AF-A0AAD5S7C6-F1
#
_entry.id   AF-A0AAD5S7C6-F1
#
_cell.length_a   1.000
_cell.length_b   1.000
_cell.length_c   1.000
_cell.angle_alpha   90.00
_cell.angle_beta   90.00
_cell.angle_gamma   90.00
#
_symmetry.space_group_name_H-M   'P 1'
#
loop_
_entity.id
_entity.type
_entity.pdbx_description
1 polymer ?
#
loop_
_entity_poly.entity_id
_entity_poly.type
_entity_poly.pdbx_seq_one_letter_code
_entity_poly.pdbx_strand_id
1 'polypeptide(L)'
;MELLEYYQDMKHWWGLSYGDERNGEVGCKTFEDVVRNLPAEREARGKRAWKKGVFRFGHSETNVFLVTLLGLYKDPLPLSTNHTAHNLQNRTFRTSNISPFASNIVFEVARCQPPSLFSPSSSSSSNDLIRIIVNEQDAPRMKGCPEDSEWCPVGVFLEGVKGKVGCDWEEVCGVEGKDEDMDEDEDGEVDEWDEEDEDDDGPLVLQV
;
A
#
# COMPACT_ATOMS: atom_id res chain seq x y z
N MET A 1 26.32 8.13 12.34
CA MET A 1 24.88 8.09 12.01
C MET A 1 24.38 6.67 11.72
N GLU A 2 25.18 5.79 11.10
CA GLU A 2 24.76 4.43 10.72
C GLU A 2 24.26 3.54 11.88
N LEU A 3 24.86 3.61 13.08
CA LEU A 3 24.45 2.75 14.20
C LEU A 3 23.06 3.11 14.76
N LEU A 4 22.74 4.40 14.83
CA LEU A 4 21.44 4.87 15.32
C LEU A 4 20.33 4.53 14.33
N GLU A 5 20.61 4.69 13.03
CA GLU A 5 19.72 4.25 11.96
C GLU A 5 19.47 2.74 12.06
N TYR A 6 20.53 1.93 12.19
CA TYR A 6 20.37 0.47 12.30
C TYR A 6 19.60 0.04 13.55
N TYR A 7 19.77 0.74 14.68
CA TYR A 7 18.96 0.50 15.86
C TYR A 7 17.46 0.71 15.58
N GLN A 8 17.12 1.77 14.85
CA GLN A 8 15.73 2.02 14.46
C GLN A 8 15.24 0.98 13.46
N ASP A 9 16.06 0.58 12.50
CA ASP A 9 15.73 -0.47 11.54
C ASP A 9 15.44 -1.78 12.25
N MET A 10 16.26 -2.17 13.23
CA MET A 10 16.02 -3.35 14.03
C MET A 10 14.70 -3.27 14.81
N LYS A 11 14.42 -2.13 15.44
CA LYS A 11 13.17 -1.92 16.19
C LYS A 11 11.94 -2.10 15.28
N HIS A 12 11.96 -1.51 14.08
CA HIS A 12 10.84 -1.59 13.15
C HIS A 12 10.76 -2.96 12.47
N TRP A 13 11.89 -3.54 12.06
CA TRP A 13 11.95 -4.87 11.47
C TRP A 13 11.28 -5.89 12.37
N TRP A 14 11.71 -5.95 13.64
CA TRP A 14 11.21 -6.95 14.58
C TRP A 14 9.84 -6.61 15.18
N GLY A 15 9.56 -5.33 15.42
CA GLY A 15 8.33 -4.92 16.11
C GLY A 15 7.14 -4.63 15.20
N LEU A 16 7.37 -4.19 13.96
CA LEU A 16 6.33 -3.61 13.10
C LEU A 16 6.35 -4.14 11.67
N SER A 17 7.33 -4.96 11.30
CA SER A 17 7.51 -5.46 9.95
C SER A 17 7.77 -6.98 9.98
N TYR A 18 8.74 -7.46 9.22
CA TYR A 18 9.00 -8.88 8.95
C TYR A 18 9.39 -9.75 10.16
N GLY A 19 9.51 -9.20 11.37
CA GLY A 19 9.70 -9.95 12.60
C GLY A 19 8.49 -10.77 13.03
N ASP A 20 7.29 -10.38 12.61
CA ASP A 20 6.03 -11.10 12.84
C ASP A 20 5.19 -11.02 11.56
N GLU A 21 4.65 -12.16 11.11
CA GLU A 21 3.87 -12.23 9.88
C GLU A 21 2.56 -11.44 9.99
N ARG A 22 1.98 -11.34 11.20
CA ARG A 22 0.74 -10.59 11.47
C ARG A 22 0.88 -9.10 11.20
N ASN A 23 2.09 -8.54 11.28
CA ASN A 23 2.32 -7.12 10.98
C ASN A 23 1.95 -6.78 9.52
N GLY A 24 2.12 -7.71 8.59
CA GLY A 24 1.65 -7.53 7.22
C GLY A 24 0.12 -7.48 7.15
N GLU A 25 -0.56 -8.34 7.91
CA GLU A 25 -2.03 -8.45 7.93
C GLU A 25 -2.70 -7.17 8.43
N VAL A 26 -2.06 -6.43 9.36
CA VAL A 26 -2.52 -5.09 9.80
C VAL A 26 -2.63 -4.11 8.62
N GLY A 27 -1.78 -4.24 7.59
CA GLY A 27 -1.83 -3.40 6.39
C GLY A 27 -2.94 -3.74 5.40
N CYS A 28 -3.66 -4.85 5.61
CA CYS A 28 -4.56 -5.41 4.60
C CYS A 28 -5.75 -4.49 4.28
N LYS A 29 -6.44 -3.89 5.26
CA LYS A 29 -7.58 -2.99 4.99
C LYS A 29 -7.16 -1.75 4.21
N THR A 30 -5.99 -1.19 4.53
CA THR A 30 -5.40 -0.09 3.74
C THR A 30 -5.15 -0.52 2.30
N PHE A 31 -4.61 -1.71 2.09
CA PHE A 31 -4.31 -2.21 0.75
C PHE A 31 -5.58 -2.63 -0.03
N GLU A 32 -6.60 -3.14 0.64
CA GLU A 32 -7.93 -3.37 0.06
C GLU A 32 -8.52 -2.07 -0.49
N ASP A 33 -8.38 -0.94 0.21
CA ASP A 33 -8.84 0.36 -0.31
C ASP A 33 -8.07 0.77 -1.57
N VAL A 34 -6.75 0.50 -1.64
CA VAL A 34 -5.95 0.75 -2.84
C VAL A 34 -6.47 -0.07 -4.02
N VAL A 35 -6.58 -1.39 -3.85
CA VAL A 35 -7.09 -2.30 -4.90
C VAL A 35 -8.52 -1.90 -5.29
N ARG A 36 -9.35 -1.53 -4.33
CA ARG A 36 -10.72 -1.08 -4.54
C ARG A 36 -10.81 0.17 -5.44
N ASN A 37 -9.81 1.03 -5.40
CA ASN A 37 -9.79 2.25 -6.21
C ASN A 37 -9.12 2.08 -7.58
N LEU A 38 -8.57 0.89 -7.90
CA LEU A 38 -8.02 0.63 -9.24
C LEU A 38 -9.10 0.66 -10.33
N PRO A 39 -8.80 1.16 -11.55
CA PRO A 39 -9.80 1.33 -12.59
C PRO A 39 -10.60 0.07 -12.94
N ALA A 40 -9.91 -1.07 -13.10
CA ALA A 40 -10.54 -2.36 -13.41
C ALA A 40 -11.51 -2.81 -12.32
N GLU A 41 -11.12 -2.66 -11.06
CA GLU A 41 -11.90 -3.05 -9.88
C GLU A 41 -13.12 -2.12 -9.67
N ARG A 42 -12.97 -0.83 -9.99
CA ARG A 42 -14.09 0.13 -9.96
C ARG A 42 -15.10 -0.15 -11.06
N GLU A 43 -14.63 -0.43 -12.28
CA GLU A 43 -15.47 -0.77 -13.42
C GLU A 43 -16.25 -2.08 -13.18
N ALA A 44 -15.61 -3.09 -12.59
CA ALA A 44 -16.26 -4.35 -12.20
C ALA A 44 -17.41 -4.15 -11.19
N ARG A 45 -17.39 -3.06 -10.41
CA ARG A 45 -18.45 -2.67 -9.47
C ARG A 45 -19.46 -1.67 -10.05
N GLY A 46 -19.43 -1.43 -11.35
CA GLY A 46 -20.34 -0.49 -12.03
C GLY A 46 -20.08 0.98 -11.68
N LYS A 47 -18.93 1.31 -11.10
CA LYS A 47 -18.53 2.70 -10.81
C LYS A 47 -17.74 3.27 -12.00
N ARG A 48 -17.68 4.60 -12.13
CA ARG A 48 -16.77 5.28 -13.07
C ARG A 48 -15.36 4.70 -12.90
N ALA A 49 -14.72 4.21 -13.96
CA ALA A 49 -13.44 3.49 -13.82
C ALA A 49 -12.35 4.39 -13.20
N TRP A 50 -12.14 5.59 -13.75
CA TRP A 50 -11.04 6.46 -13.37
C TRP A 50 -11.43 7.48 -12.30
N LYS A 51 -10.60 7.56 -11.25
CA LYS A 51 -10.57 8.66 -10.27
C LYS A 51 -9.29 9.46 -10.51
N LYS A 52 -9.31 10.76 -10.23
CA LYS A 52 -8.14 11.63 -10.44
C LYS A 52 -7.08 11.46 -9.35
N GLY A 53 -7.49 11.14 -8.13
CA GLY A 53 -6.62 10.82 -7.02
C GLY A 53 -7.42 10.28 -5.84
N VAL A 54 -6.76 9.53 -4.98
CA VAL A 54 -7.27 9.12 -3.66
C VAL A 54 -6.13 9.34 -2.69
N PHE A 55 -6.34 10.22 -1.71
CA PHE A 55 -5.31 10.58 -0.74
C PHE A 55 -5.71 10.03 0.64
N ARG A 56 -4.72 9.46 1.33
CA ARG A 56 -4.85 8.90 2.68
C ARG A 56 -3.65 9.38 3.49
N PHE A 57 -3.91 9.74 4.74
CA PHE A 57 -2.89 10.16 5.69
C PHE A 57 -2.93 9.19 6.88
N GLY A 58 -1.75 8.86 7.38
CA GLY A 58 -1.59 7.90 8.46
C GLY A 58 -0.29 8.12 9.20
N HIS A 59 0.08 7.15 10.01
CA HIS A 59 1.31 7.19 10.78
C HIS A 59 2.45 6.46 10.07
N SER A 60 3.67 6.59 10.59
CA SER A 60 4.83 5.86 10.09
C SER A 60 4.58 4.36 9.97
N GLU A 61 3.88 3.82 10.97
CA GLU A 61 3.51 2.42 11.10
C GLU A 61 2.60 1.98 9.96
N THR A 62 1.67 2.83 9.49
CA THR A 62 0.81 2.53 8.35
C THR A 62 1.63 2.24 7.09
N ASN A 63 2.67 3.05 6.85
CA ASN A 63 3.58 2.84 5.72
C ASN A 63 4.39 1.56 5.88
N VAL A 64 4.92 1.31 7.09
CA VAL A 64 5.70 0.10 7.40
C VAL A 64 4.85 -1.17 7.22
N PHE A 65 3.62 -1.21 7.71
CA PHE A 65 2.72 -2.35 7.53
C PHE A 65 2.39 -2.59 6.05
N LEU A 66 2.13 -1.51 5.28
CA LEU A 66 1.82 -1.62 3.87
C LEU A 66 2.99 -2.17 3.04
N VAL A 67 4.22 -1.68 3.27
CA VAL A 67 5.40 -2.22 2.57
C VAL A 67 5.68 -3.67 2.99
N THR A 68 5.40 -4.02 4.25
CA THR A 68 5.55 -5.38 4.79
C THR A 68 4.57 -6.34 4.13
N LEU A 69 3.29 -5.98 4.06
CA LEU A 69 2.26 -6.74 3.34
C LEU A 69 2.68 -6.96 1.89
N LEU A 70 3.19 -5.92 1.22
CA LEU A 70 3.63 -6.00 -0.17
C LEU A 70 4.93 -6.80 -0.35
N GLY A 71 5.68 -7.06 0.72
CA GLY A 71 6.96 -7.78 0.66
C GLY A 71 8.10 -6.92 0.13
N LEU A 72 7.98 -5.60 0.19
CA LEU A 72 8.97 -4.65 -0.29
C LEU A 72 10.09 -4.45 0.74
N TYR A 73 11.32 -4.27 0.26
CA TYR A 73 12.50 -4.05 1.11
C TYR A 73 12.75 -5.16 2.15
N LYS A 74 12.30 -6.38 1.88
CA LYS A 74 12.58 -7.54 2.74
C LYS A 74 14.02 -8.02 2.52
N ASP A 75 14.82 -7.94 3.57
CA ASP A 75 16.16 -8.53 3.56
C ASP A 75 16.14 -10.06 3.42
N PRO A 76 17.11 -10.66 2.70
CA PRO A 76 17.22 -12.12 2.58
C PRO A 76 17.47 -12.82 3.92
N LEU A 77 18.10 -12.13 4.87
CA LEU A 77 18.36 -12.59 6.23
C LEU A 77 17.76 -11.59 7.22
N PRO A 78 17.12 -12.04 8.31
CA PRO A 78 16.60 -11.15 9.34
C PRO A 78 17.67 -10.22 9.91
N LEU A 79 17.30 -8.98 10.24
CA LEU A 79 18.24 -8.04 10.85
C LEU A 79 18.73 -8.55 12.21
N SER A 80 20.04 -8.56 12.43
CA SER A 80 20.67 -9.11 13.63
C SER A 80 21.71 -8.17 14.23
N THR A 81 21.90 -8.24 15.55
CA THR A 81 22.98 -7.54 16.25
C THR A 81 24.38 -8.02 15.86
N ASN A 82 24.49 -9.25 15.33
CA ASN A 82 25.75 -9.86 14.91
C ASN A 82 26.12 -9.55 13.45
N HIS A 83 25.38 -8.66 12.78
CA HIS A 83 25.66 -8.25 11.41
C HIS A 83 27.02 -7.57 11.29
N THR A 84 27.78 -7.96 10.26
CA THR A 84 29.06 -7.32 9.93
C THR A 84 28.82 -5.96 9.29
N ALA A 85 29.87 -5.12 9.19
CA ALA A 85 29.80 -3.85 8.47
C ALA A 85 29.29 -4.01 7.02
N HIS A 86 29.63 -5.12 6.37
CA HIS A 86 29.12 -5.44 5.03
C HIS A 86 27.62 -5.70 5.01
N ASN A 87 27.08 -6.42 6.02
CA ASN A 87 25.64 -6.66 6.13
C ASN A 87 24.89 -5.35 6.43
N LEU A 88 25.44 -4.51 7.31
CA LEU A 88 24.89 -3.19 7.63
C LEU A 88 24.78 -2.34 6.36
N GLN A 89 25.80 -2.28 5.52
CA GLN A 89 25.79 -1.44 4.31
C GLN A 89 24.82 -1.95 3.24
N ASN A 90 24.72 -3.26 3.05
CA ASN A 90 23.93 -3.86 1.96
C ASN A 90 22.50 -4.25 2.33
N ARG A 91 22.04 -3.91 3.54
CA ARG A 91 20.64 -4.14 3.92
C ARG A 91 19.69 -3.32 3.05
N THR A 92 18.57 -3.93 2.73
CA THR A 92 17.48 -3.36 1.95
C THR A 92 16.46 -2.67 2.86
N PHE A 93 16.20 -3.22 4.05
CA PHE A 93 15.31 -2.59 5.02
C PHE A 93 16.01 -1.44 5.73
N ARG A 94 15.51 -0.23 5.45
CA ARG A 94 15.97 1.02 6.04
C ARG A 94 14.74 1.85 6.38
N THR A 95 14.48 2.05 7.67
CA THR A 95 13.36 2.88 8.13
C THR A 95 13.48 4.30 7.58
N SER A 96 14.70 4.81 7.41
CA SER A 96 15.00 6.11 6.78
C SER A 96 14.54 6.22 5.32
N ASN A 97 14.47 5.10 4.59
CA ASN A 97 13.99 5.05 3.20
C ASN A 97 12.51 4.67 3.11
N ILE A 98 11.97 3.96 4.10
CA ILE A 98 10.60 3.46 4.10
C ILE A 98 9.65 4.49 4.71
N SER A 99 9.98 4.99 5.90
CA SER A 99 9.14 5.93 6.64
C SER A 99 9.95 7.01 7.36
N PRO A 100 10.64 7.90 6.60
CA PRO A 100 11.06 9.18 7.14
C PRO A 100 9.85 10.06 7.50
N PHE A 101 10.10 11.21 8.14
CA PHE A 101 9.08 12.25 8.24
C PHE A 101 8.60 12.65 6.84
N ALA A 102 7.29 12.91 6.71
CA ALA A 102 6.63 13.19 5.43
C ALA A 102 6.68 12.03 4.41
N SER A 103 6.88 10.79 4.87
CA SER A 103 6.95 9.65 3.96
C SER A 103 5.65 9.40 3.23
N ASN A 104 5.74 9.05 1.94
CA ASN A 104 4.60 8.77 1.10
C ASN A 104 4.81 7.49 0.26
N ILE A 105 3.69 6.81 -0.03
CA ILE A 105 3.62 5.65 -0.91
C ILE A 105 2.53 5.94 -1.95
N VAL A 106 2.88 5.90 -3.23
CA VAL A 106 1.99 6.22 -4.34
C VAL A 106 1.82 5.00 -5.24
N PHE A 107 0.56 4.67 -5.52
CA PHE A 107 0.19 3.70 -6.54
C PHE A 107 -0.28 4.48 -7.77
N GLU A 108 0.60 4.58 -8.77
CA GLU A 108 0.30 5.32 -9.99
C GLU A 108 -0.24 4.35 -11.05
N VAL A 109 -1.39 4.68 -11.63
CA VAL A 109 -2.02 3.89 -12.69
C VAL A 109 -2.06 4.71 -13.98
N ALA A 110 -1.56 4.15 -15.06
CA ALA A 110 -1.54 4.76 -16.37
C ALA A 110 -2.22 3.85 -17.40
N ARG A 111 -2.92 4.45 -18.37
CA ARG A 111 -3.45 3.72 -19.53
C ARG A 111 -2.59 4.02 -20.74
N CYS A 112 -1.93 3.00 -21.29
CA CYS A 112 -1.24 3.15 -22.55
C CYS A 112 -2.26 3.13 -23.70
N GLN A 113 -2.25 4.17 -24.54
CA GLN A 113 -2.91 4.08 -25.83
C GLN A 113 -2.00 3.26 -26.76
N PRO A 114 -2.51 2.21 -27.43
CA PRO A 114 -1.71 1.54 -28.44
C PRO A 114 -1.35 2.57 -29.52
N PRO A 115 -0.11 2.56 -30.05
CA PRO A 115 0.26 3.42 -31.16
C PRO A 115 -0.73 3.16 -32.30
N SER A 116 -1.45 4.21 -32.70
CA SER A 116 -2.67 4.20 -33.52
C SER A 116 -2.49 3.75 -34.98
N LEU A 117 -1.40 3.03 -35.30
CA LEU A 117 -1.02 2.68 -36.66
C LEU A 117 -0.85 1.17 -36.90
N PHE A 118 -0.84 0.29 -35.89
CA PHE A 118 -0.45 -1.12 -36.13
C PHE A 118 -1.18 -2.24 -35.37
N SER A 119 -2.30 -2.02 -34.68
CA SER A 119 -3.06 -3.17 -34.14
C SER A 119 -4.58 -2.98 -34.17
N PRO A 120 -5.27 -3.50 -35.21
CA PRO A 120 -6.66 -3.88 -35.11
C PRO A 120 -6.69 -5.29 -34.51
N SER A 121 -6.50 -5.40 -33.20
CA SER A 121 -6.88 -6.62 -32.50
C SER A 121 -7.51 -6.28 -31.16
N SER A 122 -8.80 -6.55 -31.13
CA SER A 122 -9.65 -6.65 -29.96
C SER A 122 -9.13 -7.75 -29.04
N SER A 123 -8.30 -7.40 -28.05
CA SER A 123 -8.24 -8.15 -26.80
C SER A 123 -8.73 -7.23 -25.69
N SER A 124 -9.83 -7.62 -25.05
CA SER A 124 -10.50 -6.91 -23.94
C SER A 124 -9.67 -6.81 -22.65
N SER A 125 -8.35 -7.04 -22.70
CA SER A 125 -7.47 -6.79 -21.56
C SER A 125 -7.13 -5.30 -21.55
N SER A 126 -7.54 -4.57 -20.50
CA SER A 126 -7.16 -3.17 -20.34
C SER A 126 -5.64 -3.02 -20.40
N ASN A 127 -5.14 -2.07 -21.20
CA ASN A 127 -3.71 -1.71 -21.28
C ASN A 127 -3.29 -0.83 -20.09
N ASP A 128 -3.84 -1.12 -18.92
CA ASP A 128 -3.61 -0.36 -17.71
C ASP A 128 -2.35 -0.91 -17.05
N LEU A 129 -1.43 -0.01 -16.75
CA LEU A 129 -0.18 -0.27 -16.08
C LEU A 129 -0.21 0.38 -14.70
N ILE A 130 0.48 -0.22 -13.74
CA ILE A 130 0.63 0.27 -12.39
C ILE A 130 2.10 0.26 -11.98
N ARG A 131 2.54 1.28 -11.25
CA ARG A 131 3.81 1.28 -10.54
C ARG A 131 3.62 1.75 -9.10
N ILE A 132 4.55 1.37 -8.24
CA ILE A 132 4.57 1.77 -6.83
C ILE A 132 5.78 2.66 -6.64
N ILE A 133 5.58 3.84 -6.07
CA ILE A 133 6.61 4.80 -5.72
C ILE A 133 6.61 4.94 -4.20
N VAL A 134 7.78 4.85 -3.56
CA VAL A 134 7.97 5.06 -2.13
C VAL A 134 8.99 6.19 -1.98
N ASN A 135 8.56 7.31 -1.40
CA ASN A 135 9.39 8.51 -1.21
C ASN A 135 10.11 8.92 -2.52
N GLU A 136 9.30 9.15 -3.56
CA GLU A 136 9.73 9.59 -4.90
C GLU A 136 10.70 8.64 -5.63
N GLN A 137 10.88 7.43 -5.12
CA GLN A 137 11.70 6.39 -5.73
C GLN A 137 10.84 5.18 -6.09
N ASP A 138 11.13 4.54 -7.23
CA ASP A 138 10.44 3.31 -7.61
C ASP A 138 10.67 2.23 -6.55
N ALA A 139 9.57 1.60 -6.13
CA ALA A 139 9.61 0.54 -5.15
C ALA A 139 10.31 -0.71 -5.73
N PRO A 140 10.83 -1.60 -4.87
CA PRO A 140 11.30 -2.91 -5.28
C PRO A 140 10.26 -3.64 -6.13
N ARG A 141 10.72 -4.29 -7.19
CA ARG A 141 9.86 -4.96 -8.16
C ARG A 141 9.01 -6.04 -7.49
N MET A 142 7.72 -6.00 -7.75
CA MET A 142 6.77 -7.04 -7.35
C MET A 142 6.99 -8.33 -8.16
N LYS A 143 6.82 -9.49 -7.52
CA LYS A 143 6.96 -10.80 -8.17
C LYS A 143 5.96 -10.93 -9.33
N GLY A 144 6.48 -11.26 -10.52
CA GLY A 144 5.67 -11.47 -11.73
C GLY A 144 5.64 -10.27 -12.68
N CYS A 145 5.99 -9.07 -12.21
CA CYS A 145 6.10 -7.89 -13.09
C CYS A 145 7.36 -7.98 -13.99
N PRO A 146 7.35 -7.35 -15.18
CA PRO A 146 8.47 -7.38 -16.14
C PRO A 146 9.80 -6.93 -15.52
N GLU A 147 10.91 -7.54 -15.95
CA GLU A 147 12.22 -7.22 -15.38
C GLU A 147 12.82 -5.91 -15.90
N ASP A 148 12.43 -5.51 -17.10
CA ASP A 148 12.94 -4.38 -17.88
C ASP A 148 12.04 -3.15 -17.82
N SER A 149 11.06 -3.12 -16.91
CA SER A 149 10.13 -2.01 -16.74
C SER A 149 9.82 -1.71 -15.27
N GLU A 150 9.69 -0.43 -14.95
CA GLU A 150 9.13 0.08 -13.68
C GLU A 150 7.61 -0.15 -13.60
N TRP A 151 6.96 -0.34 -14.75
CA TRP A 151 5.53 -0.50 -14.88
C TRP A 151 5.14 -1.98 -14.92
N CYS A 152 4.09 -2.32 -14.20
CA CYS A 152 3.50 -3.64 -14.18
C CYS A 152 2.10 -3.63 -14.80
N PRO A 153 1.75 -4.58 -15.69
CA PRO A 153 0.36 -4.72 -16.12
C PRO A 153 -0.57 -4.93 -14.93
N VAL A 154 -1.66 -4.17 -14.85
CA VAL A 154 -2.58 -4.20 -13.68
C VAL A 154 -3.12 -5.61 -13.42
N GLY A 155 -3.41 -6.39 -14.47
CA GLY A 155 -3.84 -7.78 -14.29
C GLY A 155 -2.79 -8.68 -13.62
N VAL A 156 -1.51 -8.52 -14.00
CA VAL A 156 -0.40 -9.27 -13.38
C VAL A 156 -0.18 -8.81 -11.93
N PHE A 157 -0.29 -7.50 -11.69
CA PHE A 157 -0.23 -6.95 -10.34
C PHE A 157 -1.33 -7.53 -9.45
N LEU A 158 -2.59 -7.51 -9.89
CA LEU A 158 -3.74 -8.04 -9.16
C LEU A 158 -3.58 -9.53 -8.82
N GLU A 159 -3.12 -10.35 -9.77
CA GLU A 159 -2.81 -11.76 -9.50
C GLU A 159 -1.69 -11.92 -8.45
N GLY A 160 -0.64 -11.09 -8.52
CA GLY A 160 0.45 -11.09 -7.55
C GLY A 160 0.04 -10.66 -6.13
N VAL A 161 -1.07 -9.93 -5.99
CA VAL A 161 -1.55 -9.40 -4.70
C VAL A 161 -2.86 -10.02 -4.22
N LYS A 162 -3.41 -11.00 -4.93
CA LYS A 162 -4.71 -11.63 -4.61
C LYS A 162 -4.81 -12.19 -3.19
N GLY A 163 -3.72 -12.72 -2.65
CA GLY A 163 -3.66 -13.24 -1.27
C GLY A 163 -3.39 -12.17 -0.20
N LYS A 164 -3.35 -10.89 -0.57
CA LYS A 164 -3.05 -9.74 0.32
C LYS A 164 -4.27 -8.86 0.55
N VAL A 165 -5.42 -9.27 0.03
CA VAL A 165 -6.73 -8.61 0.15
C VAL A 165 -7.77 -9.64 0.58
N GLY A 166 -8.88 -9.19 1.15
CA GLY A 166 -9.95 -10.05 1.66
C GLY A 166 -9.64 -10.63 3.05
N CYS A 167 -8.89 -9.91 3.88
CA CYS A 167 -8.59 -10.35 5.24
C CYS A 167 -9.79 -10.18 6.18
N ASP A 168 -9.90 -11.09 7.13
CA ASP A 168 -10.76 -10.97 8.30
C ASP A 168 -10.03 -10.14 9.37
N TRP A 169 -10.46 -8.90 9.55
CA TRP A 169 -9.83 -7.99 10.50
C TRP A 169 -10.08 -8.39 11.95
N GLU A 170 -11.25 -8.95 12.23
CA GLU A 170 -11.66 -9.37 13.56
C GLU A 170 -10.84 -10.58 14.01
N GLU A 171 -10.61 -11.54 13.10
CA GLU A 171 -9.71 -12.67 13.36
C GLU A 171 -8.27 -12.22 13.62
N VAL A 172 -7.73 -11.35 12.76
CA VAL A 172 -6.35 -10.84 12.88
C VAL A 172 -6.14 -10.12 14.21
N CYS A 173 -7.11 -9.30 14.62
CA CYS A 173 -7.04 -8.52 15.85
C CYS A 173 -7.57 -9.25 17.09
N GLY A 174 -8.15 -10.45 16.94
CA GLY A 174 -8.75 -11.22 18.03
C GLY A 174 -9.94 -10.52 18.69
N VAL A 175 -10.70 -9.74 17.91
CA VAL A 175 -11.87 -9.00 18.40
C VAL A 175 -13.12 -9.82 18.10
N GLU A 176 -13.46 -10.77 18.96
CA GLU A 176 -14.76 -11.45 18.87
C GLU A 176 -15.86 -10.51 19.41
N GLY A 177 -16.83 -10.14 18.56
CA GLY A 177 -18.16 -9.68 18.99
C GLY A 177 -18.21 -8.48 19.94
N LYS A 178 -17.63 -7.34 19.54
CA LYS A 178 -18.01 -6.03 20.09
C LYS A 178 -18.58 -5.14 18.98
N ASP A 179 -19.77 -5.49 18.56
CA ASP A 179 -20.72 -4.46 18.12
C ASP A 179 -21.14 -3.67 19.37
N GLU A 180 -21.11 -2.34 19.23
CA GLU A 180 -21.66 -1.34 20.17
C GLU A 180 -20.88 -1.15 21.49
N ASP A 181 -19.77 -0.40 21.40
CA ASP A 181 -19.56 0.72 22.32
C ASP A 181 -19.19 1.91 21.41
N MET A 182 -20.19 2.47 20.70
CA MET A 182 -20.12 3.90 20.42
C MET A 182 -20.07 4.55 21.79
N ASP A 183 -19.02 5.32 22.05
CA ASP A 183 -18.96 6.19 23.22
C ASP A 183 -20.22 7.08 23.17
N GLU A 184 -21.27 6.67 23.90
CA GLU A 184 -22.34 7.58 24.28
C GLU A 184 -21.68 8.64 25.16
N ASP A 185 -21.30 9.77 24.56
CA ASP A 185 -21.15 10.99 25.31
C ASP A 185 -22.47 11.22 26.09
N GLU A 186 -22.37 11.69 27.33
CA GLU A 186 -23.45 11.86 28.33
C GLU A 186 -24.58 12.84 27.90
N ASP A 187 -24.72 13.11 26.60
CA ASP A 187 -25.52 14.17 26.01
C ASP A 187 -26.60 13.63 25.04
N GLY A 188 -26.49 12.37 24.57
CA GLY A 188 -27.54 11.72 23.77
C GLY A 188 -27.86 12.40 22.43
N GLU A 189 -26.87 13.04 21.79
CA GLU A 189 -27.03 13.63 20.46
C GLU A 189 -26.32 12.72 19.44
N VAL A 190 -27.11 12.12 18.54
CA VAL A 190 -26.59 11.33 17.42
C VAL A 190 -26.14 12.33 16.36
N ASP A 191 -24.83 12.43 16.13
CA ASP A 191 -24.29 13.15 14.98
C ASP A 191 -24.65 12.37 13.70
N GLU A 192 -25.82 12.67 13.16
CA GLU A 192 -26.26 12.33 11.82
C GLU A 192 -25.40 13.12 10.82
N TRP A 193 -24.24 12.57 10.46
CA TRP A 193 -23.50 13.04 9.30
C TRP A 193 -24.26 12.59 8.05
N ASP A 194 -25.11 13.47 7.54
CA ASP A 194 -25.79 13.35 6.27
C ASP A 194 -24.81 12.86 5.19
N GLU A 195 -25.11 11.72 4.57
CA GLU A 195 -24.53 11.31 3.28
C GLU A 195 -25.04 12.29 2.21
N GLU A 196 -24.44 13.47 2.12
CA GLU A 196 -24.56 14.27 0.91
C GLU A 196 -23.66 13.65 -0.17
N ASP A 197 -24.30 13.26 -1.28
CA ASP A 197 -23.69 12.82 -2.52
C ASP A 197 -22.74 13.92 -3.07
N GLU A 198 -21.48 13.92 -2.63
CA GLU A 198 -20.45 14.79 -3.20
C GLU A 198 -19.80 14.13 -4.43
N ASP A 199 -20.29 14.51 -5.61
CA ASP A 199 -19.52 14.55 -6.85
C ASP A 199 -18.31 15.50 -6.67
N ASP A 200 -17.27 15.04 -5.96
CA ASP A 200 -16.08 15.87 -5.71
C ASP A 200 -14.98 15.64 -6.77
N ASP A 201 -15.08 16.40 -7.86
CA ASP A 201 -13.93 16.80 -8.68
C ASP A 201 -13.14 17.92 -7.93
N GLY A 202 -12.57 17.58 -6.77
CA GLY A 202 -11.74 18.48 -5.96
C GLY A 202 -10.23 18.28 -6.20
N PRO A 203 -9.44 19.33 -6.53
CA PRO A 203 -7.99 19.23 -6.61
C PRO A 203 -7.32 19.52 -5.25
N LEU A 204 -6.21 18.80 -5.01
CA LEU A 204 -5.06 19.15 -4.14
C LEU A 204 -5.36 19.59 -2.69
N VAL A 205 -5.04 18.71 -1.74
CA VAL A 205 -4.51 19.13 -0.43
C VAL A 205 -3.26 18.32 -0.10
N LEU A 206 -2.15 19.05 -0.03
CA LEU A 206 -0.85 18.66 0.51
C LEU A 206 -0.93 18.75 2.04
N GLN A 207 -0.41 17.76 2.77
CA GLN A 207 0.18 18.07 4.06
C GLN A 207 1.37 17.15 4.36
N VAL A 208 2.36 17.82 4.96
CA VAL A 208 3.73 17.41 5.29
C VAL A 208 3.76 16.21 6.22
#